data_AF-A0A8S3QRI3-F1
#
_entry.id   AF-A0A8S3QRI3-F1
#
_cell.length_a   1.000
_cell.length_b   1.000
_cell.length_c   1.000
_cell.angle_alpha   90.00
_cell.angle_beta   90.00
_cell.angle_gamma   90.00
#
_symmetry.space_group_name_H-M   'P 1'
#
loop_
_entity.id
_entity.type
_entity.pdbx_description
1 polymer ?
#
loop_
_entity_poly.entity_id
_entity_poly.type
_entity_poly.pdbx_seq_one_letter_code
_entity_poly.pdbx_strand_id
1 'polypeptide(L)'
;MADKELADSTSSTSHASNPLTRKLNKILETRLDNDKDMLEALKALSTFFNENSLRSRRNLRSDIERRSLAINEDFITTFQAVKEKLDSVYAEVEGMNTCCQDMTSRLKAAKEQTHDLINQTTNLHAESQTLHMKAQVADAFLAKFQLKPEEVKALRGTRDGSIHLDFFQALEKVKKIHNDCKVLLRTNQQTAGYV
;
A
#
# COMPACT_ATOMS: atom_id res chain seq x y z
N MET A 1 58.65 -78.78 -38.34
CA MET A 1 59.65 -79.36 -39.27
C MET A 1 59.48 -78.66 -40.61
N ALA A 2 60.37 -77.81 -41.11
CA ALA A 2 61.56 -77.17 -40.54
C ALA A 2 61.86 -75.92 -41.40
N ASP A 3 62.22 -74.85 -40.69
CA ASP A 3 62.95 -73.60 -40.97
C ASP A 3 63.43 -73.26 -42.40
N LYS A 4 63.29 -71.99 -42.81
CA LYS A 4 64.41 -71.00 -42.81
C LYS A 4 63.99 -69.57 -43.23
N GLU A 5 64.53 -68.60 -42.51
CA GLU A 5 64.52 -67.15 -42.69
C GLU A 5 64.99 -66.65 -44.07
N LEU A 6 64.64 -65.41 -44.48
CA LEU A 6 65.49 -64.21 -44.33
C LEU A 6 64.89 -62.98 -45.03
N ALA A 7 65.09 -61.82 -44.39
CA ALA A 7 64.76 -60.47 -44.86
C ALA A 7 65.64 -59.99 -46.03
N ASP A 8 65.09 -59.10 -46.86
CA ASP A 8 65.69 -57.90 -47.49
C ASP A 8 64.57 -57.25 -48.38
N SER A 9 64.39 -55.95 -48.61
CA SER A 9 65.32 -54.82 -48.59
C SER A 9 64.55 -53.50 -48.42
N THR A 10 65.20 -52.58 -47.71
CA THR A 10 65.04 -51.12 -47.70
C THR A 10 64.68 -50.49 -49.06
N SER A 11 63.66 -49.62 -49.09
CA SER A 11 63.70 -48.42 -49.94
C SER A 11 62.89 -47.27 -49.35
N SER A 12 63.61 -46.42 -48.63
CA SER A 12 63.26 -45.02 -48.43
C SER A 12 63.15 -44.30 -49.77
N THR A 13 61.93 -43.92 -50.16
CA THR A 13 61.71 -42.83 -51.12
C THR A 13 60.62 -41.92 -50.58
N SER A 14 61.05 -40.99 -49.73
CA SER A 14 60.82 -39.56 -49.90
C SER A 14 59.82 -39.16 -50.99
N HIS A 15 58.52 -39.41 -50.77
CA HIS A 15 57.52 -38.52 -51.31
C HIS A 15 57.63 -37.23 -50.49
N ALA A 16 58.39 -36.26 -51.03
CA ALA A 16 58.22 -34.88 -50.68
C ALA A 16 56.73 -34.56 -50.78
N SER A 17 56.02 -34.66 -49.65
CA SER A 17 54.58 -34.50 -49.57
C SER A 17 54.25 -33.17 -50.23
N ASN A 18 53.62 -33.27 -51.40
CA ASN A 18 53.45 -32.16 -52.31
C ASN A 18 52.87 -30.96 -51.53
N PRO A 19 53.47 -29.76 -51.63
CA PRO A 19 53.02 -28.59 -50.86
C PRO A 19 51.55 -28.26 -51.13
N LEU A 20 51.02 -28.63 -52.30
CA LEU A 20 49.59 -28.55 -52.59
C LEU A 20 48.79 -29.56 -51.76
N THR A 21 49.22 -30.82 -51.67
CA THR A 21 48.57 -31.83 -50.82
C THR A 21 48.58 -31.45 -49.35
N ARG A 22 49.68 -30.84 -48.86
CA ARG A 22 49.71 -30.29 -47.48
C ARG A 22 48.72 -29.13 -47.30
N LYS A 23 48.63 -28.20 -48.26
CA LYS A 23 47.66 -27.10 -48.22
C LYS A 23 46.22 -27.61 -48.30
N LEU A 24 45.97 -28.60 -49.15
CA LEU A 24 44.65 -29.20 -49.36
C LEU A 24 44.21 -29.96 -48.10
N ASN A 25 45.07 -30.80 -47.52
CA ASN A 25 44.80 -31.46 -46.25
C ASN A 25 44.58 -30.45 -45.13
N LYS A 26 45.37 -29.38 -45.06
CA LYS A 26 45.17 -28.31 -44.06
C LYS A 26 43.84 -27.58 -44.23
N ILE A 27 43.37 -27.37 -45.46
CA ILE A 27 42.06 -26.77 -45.76
C ILE A 27 40.91 -27.72 -45.39
N LEU A 28 41.08 -29.02 -45.66
CA LEU A 28 40.10 -30.05 -45.28
C LEU A 28 40.03 -30.24 -43.75
N GLU A 29 41.17 -30.13 -43.07
CA GLU A 29 41.28 -30.21 -41.61
C GLU A 29 40.65 -28.99 -40.92
N THR A 30 40.60 -27.82 -41.57
CA THR A 30 39.97 -26.62 -40.98
C THR A 30 38.45 -26.73 -40.77
N ARG A 31 37.80 -27.84 -41.17
CA ARG A 31 36.42 -28.22 -40.79
C ARG A 31 35.45 -27.04 -40.62
N LEU A 32 35.41 -26.17 -41.63
CA LEU A 32 34.66 -24.91 -41.61
C LEU A 32 33.15 -25.11 -41.42
N ASP A 33 32.62 -26.28 -41.78
CA ASP A 33 31.20 -26.60 -41.70
C ASP A 33 30.72 -26.98 -40.29
N ASN A 34 31.65 -27.33 -39.37
CA ASN A 34 31.29 -27.75 -38.01
C ASN A 34 31.23 -26.60 -37.00
N ASP A 35 31.75 -25.42 -37.36
CA ASP A 35 31.80 -24.26 -36.49
C ASP A 35 30.82 -23.19 -36.99
N LYS A 36 29.60 -23.26 -36.45
CA LYS A 36 28.50 -22.36 -36.80
C LYS A 36 28.86 -20.89 -36.56
N ASP A 37 29.58 -20.60 -35.50
CA ASP A 37 29.95 -19.23 -35.10
C ASP A 37 30.99 -18.65 -36.07
N MET A 38 31.97 -19.45 -36.49
CA MET A 38 32.89 -19.10 -37.58
C MET A 38 32.15 -18.80 -38.89
N LEU A 39 31.17 -19.63 -39.24
CA LEU A 39 30.41 -19.51 -40.48
C LEU A 39 29.52 -18.25 -40.47
N GLU A 40 28.94 -17.92 -39.32
CA GLU A 40 28.22 -16.65 -39.11
C GLU A 40 29.15 -15.44 -39.14
N ALA A 41 30.33 -15.51 -38.51
CA ALA A 41 31.34 -14.45 -38.56
C ALA A 41 31.85 -14.21 -40.00
N LEU A 42 32.08 -15.28 -40.77
CA LEU A 42 32.45 -15.20 -42.19
C LEU A 42 31.33 -14.62 -43.05
N LYS A 43 30.06 -14.99 -42.78
CA LYS A 43 28.89 -14.38 -43.43
C LYS A 43 28.81 -12.88 -43.12
N ALA A 44 29.03 -12.48 -41.86
CA ALA A 44 29.06 -11.09 -41.46
C ALA A 44 30.21 -10.32 -42.15
N LEU A 45 31.40 -10.94 -42.23
CA LEU A 45 32.57 -10.39 -42.93
C LEU A 45 32.29 -10.17 -44.42
N SER A 46 31.62 -11.14 -45.06
CA SER A 46 31.25 -11.10 -46.48
C SER A 46 30.35 -9.91 -46.83
N THR A 47 29.57 -9.38 -45.88
CA THR A 47 28.70 -8.21 -46.14
C THR A 47 29.46 -6.93 -46.47
N PHE A 48 30.74 -6.83 -46.09
CA PHE A 48 31.54 -5.60 -46.25
C PHE A 48 32.95 -5.84 -46.81
N PHE A 49 33.41 -7.09 -46.84
CA PHE A 49 34.69 -7.47 -47.42
C PHE A 49 34.49 -8.06 -48.82
N ASN A 50 34.16 -7.21 -49.80
CA ASN A 50 33.81 -7.62 -51.16
C ASN A 50 35.03 -7.85 -52.06
N GLU A 51 36.16 -7.20 -51.77
CA GLU A 51 37.38 -7.26 -52.58
C GLU A 51 38.59 -7.74 -51.77
N ASN A 52 39.16 -8.87 -52.19
CA ASN A 52 40.38 -9.41 -51.59
C ASN A 52 41.63 -8.74 -52.21
N SER A 53 41.87 -7.48 -51.83
CA SER A 53 43.08 -6.74 -52.19
C SER A 53 44.10 -6.74 -51.04
N LEU A 54 45.38 -6.52 -51.35
CA LEU A 54 46.44 -6.32 -50.34
C LEU A 54 46.09 -5.20 -49.34
N ARG A 55 45.44 -4.13 -49.82
CA ARG A 55 45.00 -3.00 -49.01
C ARG A 55 43.85 -3.41 -48.10
N SER A 56 42.83 -4.07 -48.64
CA SER A 56 41.68 -4.58 -47.88
C SER A 56 42.14 -5.53 -46.77
N ARG A 57 43.07 -6.44 -47.06
CA ARG A 57 43.62 -7.36 -46.06
C ARG A 57 44.40 -6.66 -44.96
N ARG A 58 45.15 -5.60 -45.27
CA ARG A 58 45.93 -4.83 -44.28
C ARG A 58 45.04 -3.99 -43.37
N ASN A 59 43.90 -3.51 -43.88
CA ASN A 59 42.99 -2.63 -43.16
C ASN A 59 41.83 -3.36 -42.48
N LEU A 60 41.60 -4.65 -42.80
CA LEU A 60 40.48 -5.46 -42.32
C LEU A 60 40.23 -5.36 -40.82
N ARG A 61 41.30 -5.41 -40.02
CA ARG A 61 41.20 -5.27 -38.56
C ARG A 61 40.65 -3.90 -38.16
N SER A 62 41.20 -2.83 -38.71
CA SER A 62 40.76 -1.46 -38.43
C SER A 62 39.33 -1.22 -38.89
N ASP A 63 38.92 -1.82 -40.02
CA ASP A 63 37.55 -1.73 -40.53
C ASP A 63 36.56 -2.47 -39.64
N ILE A 64 36.93 -3.67 -39.15
CA ILE A 64 36.16 -4.43 -38.16
C ILE A 64 36.02 -3.63 -36.86
N GLU A 65 37.12 -3.09 -36.33
CA GLU A 65 37.13 -2.30 -35.09
C GLU A 65 36.26 -1.05 -35.22
N ARG A 66 36.38 -0.30 -36.32
CA ARG A 66 35.55 0.88 -36.60
C ARG A 66 34.07 0.53 -36.69
N ARG A 67 33.72 -0.57 -37.38
CA ARG A 67 32.32 -1.02 -37.48
C ARG A 67 31.78 -1.46 -36.12
N SER A 68 32.58 -2.16 -35.33
CA SER A 68 32.20 -2.56 -33.97
C SER A 68 31.93 -1.34 -33.09
N LEU A 69 32.77 -0.31 -33.17
CA LEU A 69 32.54 0.95 -32.44
C LEU A 69 31.25 1.63 -32.90
N ALA A 70 31.00 1.74 -34.21
CA ALA A 70 29.78 2.35 -34.73
C ALA A 70 28.51 1.61 -34.28
N ILE A 71 28.53 0.27 -34.27
CA ILE A 71 27.41 -0.55 -33.77
C ILE A 71 27.19 -0.30 -32.27
N ASN A 72 28.26 -0.22 -31.48
CA ASN A 72 28.16 0.03 -30.05
C ASN A 72 27.65 1.44 -29.75
N GLU A 73 28.07 2.45 -30.51
CA GLU A 73 27.54 3.82 -30.39
C GLU A 73 26.05 3.89 -30.73
N ASP A 74 25.63 3.22 -31.82
CA ASP A 74 24.21 3.14 -32.20
C ASP A 74 23.39 2.39 -31.14
N PHE A 75 23.93 1.30 -30.60
CA PHE A 75 23.30 0.56 -29.50
C PHE A 75 23.12 1.44 -28.26
N ILE A 76 24.15 2.19 -27.85
CA ILE A 76 24.05 3.10 -26.69
C ILE A 76 23.01 4.18 -26.95
N THR A 77 23.00 4.77 -28.15
CA THR A 77 22.08 5.85 -28.52
C THR A 77 20.64 5.36 -28.51
N THR A 78 20.37 4.19 -29.10
CA THR A 78 19.04 3.60 -29.13
C THR A 78 18.59 3.12 -27.75
N PHE A 79 19.50 2.53 -26.97
CA PHE A 79 19.21 2.05 -25.61
C PHE A 79 18.96 3.19 -24.62
N GLN A 80 19.59 4.35 -24.83
CA GLN A 80 19.36 5.53 -24.00
C GLN A 80 17.89 5.94 -23.99
N ALA A 81 17.21 5.93 -25.15
CA ALA A 81 15.79 6.25 -25.23
C ALA A 81 14.93 5.27 -24.42
N VAL A 82 15.28 3.98 -24.41
CA VAL A 82 14.59 2.96 -23.61
C VAL A 82 14.81 3.21 -22.12
N LYS A 83 16.06 3.50 -21.73
CA LYS A 83 16.43 3.82 -20.35
C LYS A 83 15.69 5.04 -19.82
N GLU A 84 15.59 6.11 -20.62
CA GLU A 84 14.84 7.32 -20.24
C GLU A 84 13.34 7.03 -20.02
N LYS A 85 12.74 6.18 -20.86
CA LYS A 85 11.34 5.76 -20.67
C LYS A 85 11.18 4.91 -19.42
N LEU A 86 12.11 4.00 -19.15
CA LEU A 86 12.09 3.19 -17.93
C LEU A 86 12.24 4.05 -16.67
N ASP A 87 13.16 5.02 -16.67
CA ASP A 87 13.36 5.97 -15.59
C ASP A 87 12.09 6.80 -15.33
N SER A 88 11.40 7.23 -16.40
CA SER A 88 10.12 7.94 -16.28
C SER A 88 9.05 7.10 -15.61
N VAL A 89 8.90 5.83 -16.03
CA VAL A 89 7.94 4.90 -15.42
C VAL A 89 8.29 4.64 -13.96
N TYR A 90 9.58 4.50 -13.64
CA TYR A 90 10.03 4.33 -12.26
C TYR A 90 9.65 5.53 -11.39
N ALA A 91 9.91 6.75 -11.86
CA ALA A 91 9.54 7.98 -11.17
C ALA A 91 8.03 8.13 -10.97
N GLU A 92 7.22 7.75 -11.98
CA GLU A 92 5.76 7.75 -11.87
C GLU A 92 5.25 6.75 -10.83
N VAL A 93 5.82 5.54 -10.80
CA VAL A 93 5.46 4.51 -9.81
C VAL A 93 5.87 4.93 -8.39
N GLU A 94 7.05 5.55 -8.24
CA GLU A 94 7.50 6.10 -6.96
C GLU A 94 6.58 7.24 -6.48
N GLY A 95 6.19 8.13 -7.40
CA GLY A 95 5.22 9.19 -7.12
C GLY A 95 3.85 8.64 -6.71
N MET A 96 3.37 7.59 -7.40
CA MET A 96 2.12 6.91 -7.05
C MET A 96 2.20 6.25 -5.67
N ASN A 97 3.30 5.56 -5.36
CA ASN A 97 3.51 4.94 -4.05
C ASN A 97 3.47 5.98 -2.93
N THR A 98 4.15 7.12 -3.12
CA THR A 98 4.15 8.23 -2.16
C THR A 98 2.73 8.77 -1.95
N CYS A 99 1.99 9.03 -3.04
CA CYS A 99 0.60 9.50 -2.97
C CYS A 99 -0.32 8.50 -2.23
N CYS A 100 -0.16 7.20 -2.51
CA CYS A 100 -0.90 6.14 -1.82
C CYS A 100 -0.59 6.10 -0.32
N GLN A 101 0.67 6.28 0.08
CA GLN A 101 1.06 6.35 1.48
C GLN A 101 0.46 7.58 2.18
N ASP A 102 0.50 8.74 1.53
CA ASP A 102 -0.09 9.98 2.05
C ASP A 102 -1.60 9.86 2.23
N MET A 103 -2.31 9.32 1.22
CA MET A 103 -3.75 9.07 1.30
C MET A 103 -4.08 8.09 2.43
N THR A 104 -3.31 7.02 2.57
CA THR A 104 -3.50 6.03 3.64
C THR A 104 -3.29 6.65 5.03
N SER A 105 -2.25 7.48 5.17
CA SER A 105 -1.97 8.21 6.41
C SER A 105 -3.10 9.16 6.79
N ARG A 106 -3.59 9.95 5.82
CA ARG A 106 -4.73 10.87 6.02
C ARG A 106 -6.01 10.11 6.37
N LEU A 107 -6.28 8.99 5.71
CA LEU A 107 -7.44 8.14 6.02
C LEU A 107 -7.35 7.57 7.44
N LYS A 108 -6.18 7.12 7.86
CA LYS A 108 -5.95 6.61 9.22
C LYS A 108 -6.19 7.71 10.26
N ALA A 109 -5.65 8.91 10.04
CA ALA A 109 -5.86 10.05 10.93
C ALA A 109 -7.34 10.46 11.02
N ALA A 110 -8.04 10.52 9.87
CA ALA A 110 -9.46 10.84 9.83
C ALA A 110 -10.31 9.78 10.54
N LYS A 111 -9.96 8.49 10.40
CA LYS A 111 -10.62 7.38 11.10
C LYS A 111 -10.46 7.51 12.62
N GLU A 112 -9.25 7.83 13.10
CA GLU A 112 -8.96 8.01 14.52
C GLU A 112 -9.74 9.21 15.10
N GLN A 113 -9.70 10.36 14.42
CA GLN A 113 -10.47 11.55 14.82
C GLN A 113 -11.99 11.28 14.85
N THR A 114 -12.51 10.56 13.86
CA THR A 114 -13.94 10.19 13.80
C THR A 114 -14.30 9.26 14.95
N HIS A 115 -13.45 8.28 15.26
CA HIS A 115 -13.65 7.37 16.37
C HIS A 115 -13.66 8.12 17.72
N ASP A 116 -12.74 9.06 17.93
CA ASP A 116 -12.72 9.88 19.14
C ASP A 116 -13.96 10.75 19.27
N LEU A 117 -14.41 11.36 18.17
CA LEU A 117 -15.63 12.18 18.15
C LEU A 117 -16.88 11.33 18.43
N ILE A 118 -16.94 10.11 17.89
CA ILE A 118 -18.01 9.16 18.21
C ILE A 118 -18.01 8.85 19.71
N ASN A 119 -16.86 8.54 20.31
CA ASN A 119 -16.76 8.24 21.74
C ASN A 119 -17.16 9.43 22.62
N GLN A 120 -16.76 10.65 22.26
CA GLN A 120 -17.19 11.85 22.99
C GLN A 120 -18.70 12.06 22.86
N THR A 121 -19.25 11.86 21.66
CA THR A 121 -20.69 12.03 21.41
C THR A 121 -21.53 11.00 22.16
N THR A 122 -21.10 9.72 22.19
CA THR A 122 -21.81 8.66 22.91
C THR A 122 -21.80 8.91 24.43
N ASN A 123 -20.65 9.35 24.98
CA ASN A 123 -20.54 9.71 26.39
C ASN A 123 -21.47 10.89 26.76
N LEU A 124 -21.44 11.97 25.96
CA LEU A 124 -22.32 13.13 26.17
C LEU A 124 -23.79 12.75 26.02
N HIS A 125 -24.14 11.85 25.10
CA HIS A 125 -25.51 11.39 24.94
C HIS A 125 -25.99 10.60 26.18
N ALA A 126 -25.16 9.72 26.73
CA ALA A 126 -25.48 8.98 27.94
C ALA A 126 -25.64 9.90 29.16
N GLU A 127 -24.77 10.91 29.30
CA GLU A 127 -24.88 11.93 30.34
C GLU A 127 -26.16 12.76 30.18
N SER A 128 -26.45 13.21 28.96
CA SER A 128 -27.67 13.95 28.63
C SER A 128 -28.92 13.14 28.97
N GLN A 129 -28.96 11.84 28.67
CA GLN A 129 -30.10 10.99 28.99
C GLN A 129 -30.28 10.86 30.51
N THR A 130 -29.18 10.71 31.24
CA THR A 130 -29.19 10.65 32.71
C THR A 130 -29.68 11.95 33.33
N LEU A 131 -29.19 13.09 32.84
CA LEU A 131 -29.63 14.42 33.27
C LEU A 131 -31.09 14.66 32.94
N HIS A 132 -31.54 14.26 31.74
CA HIS A 132 -32.93 14.38 31.33
C HIS A 132 -33.86 13.58 32.24
N MET A 133 -33.50 12.34 32.58
CA MET A 133 -34.26 11.52 33.53
C MET A 133 -34.31 12.19 34.92
N LYS A 134 -33.18 12.70 35.43
CA LYS A 134 -33.14 13.42 36.71
C LYS A 134 -34.02 14.67 36.69
N ALA A 135 -34.01 15.44 35.59
CA ALA A 135 -34.86 16.61 35.42
C ALA A 135 -36.34 16.23 35.40
N GLN A 136 -36.74 15.20 34.65
CA GLN A 136 -38.13 14.72 34.65
C GLN A 136 -38.60 14.29 36.05
N VAL A 137 -37.73 13.60 36.81
CA VAL A 137 -38.04 13.20 38.19
C VAL A 137 -38.19 14.43 39.09
N ALA A 138 -37.29 15.42 38.96
CA ALA A 138 -37.37 16.67 39.72
C ALA A 138 -38.64 17.46 39.37
N ASP A 139 -39.00 17.58 38.10
CA ASP A 139 -40.22 18.26 37.65
C ASP A 139 -41.48 17.57 38.17
N ALA A 140 -41.53 16.23 38.08
CA ALA A 140 -42.63 15.44 38.64
C ALA A 140 -42.71 15.59 40.16
N PHE A 141 -41.56 15.65 40.85
CA PHE A 141 -41.50 15.88 42.29
C PHE A 141 -42.02 17.27 42.65
N LEU A 142 -41.57 18.33 41.99
CA LEU A 142 -42.04 19.70 42.22
C LEU A 142 -43.53 19.82 41.90
N ALA A 143 -44.02 19.27 40.79
CA ALA A 143 -45.44 19.29 40.45
C ALA A 143 -46.32 18.60 41.51
N LYS A 144 -45.80 17.55 42.14
CA LYS A 144 -46.53 16.77 43.14
C LYS A 144 -46.44 17.37 44.54
N PHE A 145 -45.29 17.90 44.95
CA PHE A 145 -45.01 18.32 46.33
C PHE A 145 -44.96 19.84 46.55
N GLN A 146 -44.92 20.64 45.48
CA GLN A 146 -44.92 22.08 45.56
C GLN A 146 -46.31 22.64 45.22
N LEU A 147 -46.76 23.61 46.02
CA LEU A 147 -47.94 24.39 45.67
C LEU A 147 -47.58 25.47 44.66
N LYS A 148 -48.46 25.65 43.67
CA LYS A 148 -48.35 26.76 42.72
C LYS A 148 -48.52 28.07 43.48
N PRO A 149 -47.87 29.16 43.04
CA PRO A 149 -47.99 30.47 43.70
C PRO A 149 -49.44 30.96 43.79
N GLU A 150 -50.31 30.55 42.88
CA GLU A 150 -51.75 30.84 42.93
C GLU A 150 -52.48 30.07 44.04
N GLU A 151 -52.15 28.80 44.25
CA GLU A 151 -52.71 27.97 45.32
C GLU A 151 -52.27 28.49 46.70
N VAL A 152 -51.02 28.96 46.81
CA VAL A 152 -50.52 29.61 48.04
C VAL A 152 -51.27 30.92 48.32
N LYS A 153 -51.57 31.71 47.29
CA LYS A 153 -52.38 32.94 47.43
C LYS A 153 -53.81 32.61 47.85
N ALA A 154 -54.43 31.59 47.26
CA ALA A 154 -55.76 31.12 47.64
C ALA A 154 -55.81 30.70 49.13
N LEU A 155 -54.78 30.00 49.64
CA LEU A 155 -54.69 29.59 51.04
C LEU A 155 -54.43 30.74 52.03
N ARG A 156 -53.75 31.80 51.62
CA ARG A 156 -53.53 32.99 52.47
C ARG A 156 -54.79 33.84 52.65
N GLY A 157 -55.81 33.62 51.83
CA GLY A 157 -57.08 34.33 51.86
C GLY A 157 -56.99 35.76 51.31
N THR A 158 -58.13 36.27 50.86
CA THR A 158 -58.33 37.68 50.52
C THR A 158 -58.68 38.48 51.77
N ARG A 159 -58.30 39.76 51.80
CA ARG A 159 -58.49 40.67 52.95
C ARG A 159 -59.98 40.88 53.32
N ASP A 160 -60.90 40.45 52.46
CA ASP A 160 -62.36 40.50 52.61
C ASP A 160 -62.99 39.26 53.29
N GLY A 161 -62.21 38.23 53.64
CA GLY A 161 -62.71 37.08 54.41
C GLY A 161 -63.65 36.13 53.65
N SER A 162 -63.87 36.33 52.35
CA SER A 162 -64.65 35.43 51.50
C SER A 162 -63.84 34.18 51.13
N ILE A 163 -64.32 33.00 51.55
CA ILE A 163 -63.70 31.72 51.24
C ILE A 163 -64.23 31.22 49.90
N HIS A 164 -63.35 31.13 48.90
CA HIS A 164 -63.70 30.60 47.57
C HIS A 164 -63.45 29.09 47.48
N LEU A 165 -64.08 28.41 46.52
CA LEU A 165 -63.91 26.97 46.29
C LEU A 165 -62.44 26.57 46.10
N ASP A 166 -61.65 27.45 45.51
CA ASP A 166 -60.20 27.24 45.26
C ASP A 166 -59.40 27.09 46.56
N PHE A 167 -59.87 27.67 47.67
CA PHE A 167 -59.25 27.47 48.98
C PHE A 167 -59.35 25.99 49.41
N PHE A 168 -60.53 25.39 49.27
CA PHE A 168 -60.75 24.00 49.66
C PHE A 168 -60.01 23.02 48.74
N GLN A 169 -59.93 23.32 47.44
CA GLN A 169 -59.12 22.54 46.49
C GLN A 169 -57.62 22.60 46.82
N ALA A 170 -57.10 23.81 47.11
CA ALA A 170 -55.73 23.97 47.55
C ALA A 170 -55.46 23.26 48.88
N LEU A 171 -56.39 23.33 49.84
CA LEU A 171 -56.28 22.66 51.15
C LEU A 171 -56.31 21.14 51.04
N GLU A 172 -57.16 20.58 50.18
CA GLU A 172 -57.19 19.15 49.87
C GLU A 172 -55.87 18.70 49.25
N LYS A 173 -55.32 19.49 48.33
CA LYS A 173 -53.99 19.24 47.75
C LYS A 173 -52.89 19.27 48.82
N VAL A 174 -52.89 20.25 49.75
CA VAL A 174 -51.95 20.27 50.90
C VAL A 174 -52.08 19.02 51.76
N LYS A 175 -53.31 18.60 52.07
CA LYS A 175 -53.56 17.39 52.88
C LYS A 175 -53.04 16.13 52.17
N LYS A 176 -53.22 16.04 50.85
CA LYS A 176 -52.70 14.95 50.03
C LYS A 176 -51.17 14.95 49.99
N ILE A 177 -50.54 16.11 49.77
CA ILE A 177 -49.08 16.29 49.85
C ILE A 177 -48.55 15.85 51.21
N HIS A 178 -49.18 16.27 52.30
CA HIS A 178 -48.77 15.91 53.66
C HIS A 178 -48.85 14.39 53.90
N ASN A 179 -49.89 13.73 53.38
CA ASN A 179 -50.02 12.27 53.48
C ASN A 179 -48.96 11.54 52.63
N ASP A 180 -48.71 12.02 51.41
CA ASP A 180 -47.69 11.47 50.51
C ASP A 180 -46.27 11.66 51.09
N CYS A 181 -45.98 12.79 51.73
CA CYS A 181 -44.74 13.01 52.49
C CYS A 181 -44.62 12.04 53.68
N LYS A 182 -45.72 11.80 54.40
CA LYS A 182 -45.75 10.83 55.51
C LYS A 182 -45.45 9.41 55.03
N VAL A 183 -45.89 9.04 53.82
CA VAL A 183 -45.52 7.78 53.18
C VAL A 183 -44.05 7.79 52.74
N LEU A 184 -43.59 8.82 52.04
CA LEU A 184 -42.17 8.96 51.63
C LEU A 184 -41.19 8.85 52.81
N LEU A 185 -41.50 9.51 53.94
CA LEU A 185 -40.70 9.47 55.16
C LEU A 185 -40.73 8.10 55.86
N ARG A 186 -41.76 7.29 55.61
CA ARG A 186 -41.83 5.90 56.09
C ARG A 186 -41.10 4.93 55.16
N THR A 187 -41.00 5.27 53.87
CA THR A 187 -40.47 4.39 52.83
C THR A 187 -38.99 4.63 52.51
N ASN A 188 -38.40 5.79 52.82
CA ASN A 188 -36.95 6.02 52.76
C ASN A 188 -36.30 5.91 54.16
N GLN A 189 -35.50 4.84 54.34
CA GLN A 189 -34.71 4.45 55.53
C GLN A 189 -33.82 5.58 56.10
N GLN A 190 -33.66 5.73 57.42
CA GLN A 190 -32.74 4.94 58.26
C GLN A 190 -31.31 4.75 57.70
N THR A 191 -30.76 5.73 56.96
CA THR A 191 -29.29 5.95 56.85
C THR A 191 -29.02 7.37 56.35
N ALA A 192 -29.39 8.36 57.16
CA ALA A 192 -28.83 9.72 57.10
C ALA A 192 -28.25 10.09 58.47
N GLY A 193 -27.56 9.11 59.06
CA GLY A 193 -26.82 9.23 60.30
C GLY A 193 -25.62 8.30 60.22
N TYR A 194 -24.45 8.91 60.06
CA TYR A 194 -23.10 8.40 60.28
C TYR A 194 -22.40 7.55 59.20
N VAL A 195 -21.21 8.09 58.83
CA VAL A 195 -20.02 7.58 58.10
C VAL A 195 -20.13 7.47 56.58
#